data_AF-A0A9P4JV55-F1
#
_entry.id   AF-A0A9P4JV55-F1
#
_cell.length_a   1.000
_cell.length_b   1.000
_cell.length_c   1.000
_cell.angle_alpha   90.00
_cell.angle_beta   90.00
_cell.angle_gamma   90.00
#
_symmetry.space_group_name_H-M   'P 1'
#
loop_
_entity.id
_entity.type
_entity.pdbx_description
1 polymer ?
#
loop_
_entity_poly.entity_id
_entity_poly.type
_entity_poly.pdbx_seq_one_letter_code
_entity_poly.pdbx_strand_id
1 'polypeptide(L)'
;MHRLPRSQRPIEQLLPSVLPLRPCLRNSPCRPSLCATATRSNVSPFSTSAPALSIFSSKPDKKKHRAFVRRWQKRLLGESDPVGAHVDPYDKTSPVRIAPEEQGEEEELLEEMEGGEDWGYTQAETWRGLERIGSDKWVQQWKEWENADSWKKWEPSDSYAPVDKVRDQAALKEAFHRAVVEVITLKKAGAPLEFLNDFVGRHYDPLRTHEVKLRASRDGSVSLLYPSETAVTEFLQKFMSEEADETDVGDEHAELVDELLENGTLQDATIKEKLKEAHLTIAEARSLVGVLKSREVVAKVASEVMAEENESAQAAEELKLNSIPLTDLDLKFNLLKRLTALTGLRISDPNILQIDTFADLYHQLLAASKPQPKKLVEEILADPKKAKKVMSIPNVKISPRRVTVVDKEKEVGRWKVIEYALKERGIPVTGRKVTSL
;
A
#
# COMPACT_ATOMS: atom_id res chain seq x y z
N MET A 1 -11.28 22.70 -53.55
CA MET A 1 -11.16 21.81 -52.37
C MET A 1 -12.56 21.57 -51.80
N HIS A 2 -13.19 20.45 -52.16
CA HIS A 2 -14.52 20.10 -51.63
C HIS A 2 -14.36 19.37 -50.29
N ARG A 3 -15.02 19.89 -49.25
CA ARG A 3 -15.12 19.23 -47.94
C ARG A 3 -16.24 18.20 -48.01
N LEU A 4 -15.90 16.93 -47.79
CA LEU A 4 -16.89 15.87 -47.58
C LEU A 4 -17.43 15.96 -46.14
N PRO A 5 -18.76 15.80 -45.93
CA PRO A 5 -19.35 15.80 -44.59
C PRO A 5 -19.06 14.47 -43.87
N ARG A 6 -18.78 14.55 -42.56
CA ARG A 6 -18.60 13.39 -41.68
C ARG A 6 -19.94 12.69 -41.44
N SER A 7 -19.97 11.36 -41.61
CA SER A 7 -21.11 10.52 -41.20
C SER A 7 -21.19 10.45 -39.67
N GLN A 8 -22.32 10.87 -39.10
CA GLN A 8 -22.69 10.53 -37.72
C GLN A 8 -23.47 9.22 -37.73
N ARG A 9 -22.79 8.10 -37.46
CA ARG A 9 -23.45 6.87 -37.01
C ARG A 9 -22.61 6.21 -35.91
N PRO A 10 -23.22 5.76 -34.81
CA PRO A 10 -22.54 5.00 -33.76
C PRO A 10 -22.18 3.59 -34.27
N ILE A 11 -20.98 3.14 -33.92
CA ILE A 11 -20.50 1.78 -34.20
C ILE A 11 -21.00 0.88 -33.08
N GLU A 12 -22.13 0.23 -33.29
CA GLU A 12 -22.41 -1.05 -32.64
C GLU A 12 -23.07 -1.99 -33.65
N GLN A 13 -22.80 -3.29 -33.45
CA GLN A 13 -23.38 -4.47 -34.11
C GLN A 13 -22.74 -4.92 -35.44
N LEU A 14 -21.67 -5.71 -35.32
CA LEU A 14 -21.40 -6.82 -36.26
C LEU A 14 -20.86 -8.03 -35.48
N LEU A 15 -21.77 -8.89 -35.02
CA LEU A 15 -21.52 -10.32 -34.79
C LEU A 15 -22.21 -11.10 -35.92
N PRO A 16 -21.55 -12.06 -36.59
CA PRO A 16 -22.23 -12.99 -37.47
C PRO A 16 -22.69 -14.22 -36.69
N SER A 17 -24.00 -14.46 -36.73
CA SER A 17 -24.67 -15.67 -36.33
C SER A 17 -24.40 -16.81 -37.34
N VAL A 18 -24.21 -18.03 -36.82
CA VAL A 18 -24.47 -19.27 -37.57
C VAL A 18 -25.26 -20.19 -36.64
N LEU A 19 -26.51 -20.44 -36.99
CA LEU A 19 -27.36 -21.50 -36.43
C LEU A 19 -27.33 -22.71 -37.39
N PRO A 20 -27.72 -23.90 -36.91
CA PRO A 20 -29.03 -24.39 -37.38
C PRO A 20 -29.94 -24.99 -36.28
N LEU A 21 -31.24 -24.64 -36.39
CA LEU A 21 -32.49 -25.44 -36.27
C LEU A 21 -32.33 -26.86 -35.67
N ARG A 22 -33.12 -27.42 -34.73
CA ARG A 22 -34.56 -27.40 -34.30
C ARG A 22 -34.67 -28.51 -33.18
N PRO A 23 -35.84 -28.88 -32.57
CA PRO A 23 -37.13 -28.19 -32.36
C PRO A 23 -37.63 -28.22 -30.88
N CYS A 24 -38.77 -27.56 -30.68
CA CYS A 24 -39.54 -27.30 -29.45
C CYS A 24 -39.96 -28.51 -28.61
N LEU A 25 -40.25 -28.29 -27.32
CA LEU A 25 -41.54 -28.61 -26.70
C LEU A 25 -41.84 -27.68 -25.50
N ARG A 26 -43.12 -27.30 -25.40
CA ARG A 26 -43.74 -26.36 -24.45
C ARG A 26 -43.96 -27.02 -23.09
N ASN A 27 -44.04 -26.23 -22.01
CA ASN A 27 -45.31 -26.00 -21.29
C ASN A 27 -45.17 -24.91 -20.20
N SER A 28 -46.14 -23.99 -20.20
CA SER A 28 -46.44 -22.92 -19.24
C SER A 28 -47.21 -23.45 -18.01
N PRO A 29 -47.93 -22.65 -17.20
CA PRO A 29 -47.75 -21.26 -16.70
C PRO A 29 -47.84 -21.19 -15.15
N CYS A 30 -47.60 -20.02 -14.54
CA CYS A 30 -48.52 -19.34 -13.59
C CYS A 30 -47.89 -18.09 -12.95
N ARG A 31 -48.65 -16.99 -13.00
CA ARG A 31 -48.50 -15.67 -12.32
C ARG A 31 -49.06 -15.77 -10.87
N PRO A 32 -49.27 -14.67 -10.11
CA PRO A 32 -48.38 -13.56 -9.67
C PRO A 32 -48.51 -13.31 -8.13
N SER A 33 -47.80 -12.31 -7.55
CA SER A 33 -48.30 -11.37 -6.50
C SER A 33 -47.24 -10.90 -5.48
N LEU A 34 -46.96 -9.59 -5.53
CA LEU A 34 -46.86 -8.57 -4.46
C LEU A 34 -46.56 -8.94 -3.00
N CYS A 35 -45.55 -8.24 -2.44
CA CYS A 35 -45.44 -7.53 -1.13
C CYS A 35 -43.97 -7.59 -0.66
N ALA A 36 -43.18 -6.52 -0.70
CA ALA A 36 -43.15 -5.35 0.20
C ALA A 36 -42.80 -5.68 1.67
N THR A 37 -41.50 -5.63 2.00
CA THR A 37 -40.90 -5.16 3.29
C THR A 37 -39.38 -5.00 3.04
N ALA A 38 -38.85 -3.79 2.85
CA ALA A 38 -38.35 -2.90 3.90
C ALA A 38 -37.14 -3.46 4.69
N THR A 39 -35.92 -3.20 4.20
CA THR A 39 -34.76 -2.88 5.05
C THR A 39 -33.99 -1.72 4.44
N ARG A 40 -33.75 -0.72 5.29
CA ARG A 40 -33.30 0.63 4.97
C ARG A 40 -31.81 0.66 4.73
N SER A 41 -31.40 1.18 3.58
CA SER A 41 -30.11 1.83 3.41
C SER A 41 -30.11 3.16 4.18
N ASN A 42 -29.20 3.30 5.15
CA ASN A 42 -28.92 4.58 5.80
C ASN A 42 -28.25 5.52 4.78
N VAL A 43 -29.06 6.29 4.06
CA VAL A 43 -28.65 7.51 3.36
C VAL A 43 -29.15 8.66 4.23
N SER A 44 -28.20 9.43 4.79
CA SER A 44 -28.52 10.58 5.61
C SER A 44 -29.28 11.62 4.79
N PRO A 45 -30.37 12.20 5.32
CA PRO A 45 -31.07 13.28 4.65
C PRO A 45 -30.21 14.54 4.70
N PHE A 46 -29.88 15.08 3.53
CA PHE A 46 -29.34 16.43 3.41
C PHE A 46 -30.33 17.40 4.05
N SER A 47 -29.91 17.99 5.16
CA SER A 47 -30.63 19.05 5.84
C SER A 47 -30.73 20.26 4.93
N THR A 48 -31.94 20.57 4.48
CA THR A 48 -32.31 21.88 3.95
C THR A 48 -32.46 22.85 5.11
N SER A 49 -31.34 23.33 5.65
CA SER A 49 -31.28 24.60 6.37
C SER A 49 -30.46 25.56 5.52
N ALA A 50 -31.10 26.65 5.09
CA ALA A 50 -30.48 27.67 4.27
C ALA A 50 -29.25 28.27 5.00
N PRO A 51 -28.03 28.15 4.46
CA PRO A 51 -26.92 28.93 4.97
C PRO A 51 -27.08 30.36 4.47
N ALA A 52 -27.55 31.24 5.36
CA ALA A 52 -27.45 32.67 5.19
C ALA A 52 -25.97 33.09 5.29
N LEU A 53 -25.22 32.89 4.20
CA LEU A 53 -23.86 33.42 4.02
C LEU A 53 -23.76 34.09 2.64
N SER A 54 -24.48 35.19 2.48
CA SER A 54 -24.13 36.21 1.49
C SER A 54 -22.95 37.03 2.02
N ILE A 55 -21.72 36.52 1.88
CA ILE A 55 -20.49 37.29 2.22
C ILE A 55 -19.72 37.77 0.98
N PHE A 56 -20.10 37.38 -0.23
CA PHE A 56 -19.44 37.85 -1.45
C PHE A 56 -20.41 38.37 -2.51
N SER A 57 -21.12 39.47 -2.21
CA SER A 57 -21.57 40.45 -3.23
C SER A 57 -22.41 41.57 -2.62
N SER A 58 -21.77 42.55 -1.97
CA SER A 58 -22.26 43.94 -1.84
C SER A 58 -21.24 44.71 -1.01
N LYS A 59 -20.97 45.98 -1.36
CA LYS A 59 -20.11 46.88 -0.56
C LYS A 59 -20.47 46.73 0.93
N PRO A 60 -19.54 46.41 1.83
CA PRO A 60 -19.88 46.20 3.23
C PRO A 60 -20.52 47.48 3.78
N ASP A 61 -21.74 47.35 4.32
CA ASP A 61 -22.42 48.45 5.00
C ASP A 61 -21.51 48.94 6.13
N LYS A 62 -20.85 50.08 5.91
CA LYS A 62 -19.89 50.68 6.86
C LYS A 62 -20.48 50.82 8.26
N LYS A 63 -21.80 51.00 8.35
CA LYS A 63 -22.56 51.11 9.60
C LYS A 63 -22.62 49.78 10.38
N LYS A 64 -22.79 48.64 9.68
CA LYS A 64 -22.79 47.30 10.31
C LYS A 64 -21.39 46.89 10.75
N HIS A 65 -20.38 47.19 9.94
CA HIS A 65 -18.98 46.95 10.32
C HIS A 65 -18.57 47.77 11.55
N ARG A 66 -18.90 49.07 11.60
CA ARG A 66 -18.67 49.91 12.80
C ARG A 66 -19.39 49.39 14.05
N ALA A 67 -20.62 48.90 13.90
CA ALA A 67 -21.36 48.31 15.02
C ALA A 67 -20.73 47.01 15.53
N PHE A 68 -20.23 46.15 14.63
CA PHE A 68 -19.48 44.94 14.98
C PHE A 68 -18.19 45.28 15.72
N VAL A 69 -17.39 46.22 15.20
CA VAL A 69 -16.14 46.67 15.83
C VAL A 69 -16.40 47.26 17.22
N ARG A 70 -17.45 48.09 17.38
CA ARG A 70 -17.83 48.60 18.71
C ARG A 70 -18.28 47.52 19.67
N ARG A 71 -19.03 46.53 19.20
CA ARG A 71 -19.47 45.40 20.03
C ARG A 71 -18.30 44.53 20.45
N TRP A 72 -17.28 44.42 19.61
CA TRP A 72 -16.04 43.71 19.91
C TRP A 72 -15.14 44.50 20.87
N GLN A 73 -14.95 45.80 20.64
CA GLN A 73 -14.23 46.71 21.56
C GLN A 73 -14.88 46.74 22.95
N LYS A 74 -16.22 46.84 23.04
CA LYS A 74 -16.96 46.84 24.32
C LYS A 74 -16.79 45.52 25.09
N ARG A 75 -16.48 44.42 24.38
CA ARG A 75 -16.30 43.09 24.98
C ARG A 75 -14.87 42.86 25.50
N LEU A 76 -13.88 43.56 24.94
CA LEU A 76 -12.47 43.46 25.31
C LEU A 76 -12.03 44.55 26.30
N LEU A 77 -12.57 45.77 26.18
CA LEU A 77 -12.12 46.95 26.93
C LEU A 77 -13.17 47.49 27.92
N GLY A 78 -14.32 46.81 28.05
CA GLY A 78 -15.45 47.27 28.86
C GLY A 78 -16.19 48.48 28.27
N GLU A 79 -16.91 49.26 29.09
CA GLU A 79 -17.62 50.48 28.66
C GLU A 79 -16.73 51.72 28.48
N SER A 80 -15.40 51.55 28.45
CA SER A 80 -14.49 52.68 28.23
C SER A 80 -14.57 53.19 26.78
N ASP A 81 -14.72 54.50 26.64
CA ASP A 81 -14.79 55.19 25.35
C ASP A 81 -13.53 54.92 24.50
N PRO A 82 -13.65 54.89 23.16
CA PRO A 82 -12.53 54.50 22.30
C PRO A 82 -11.33 55.44 22.49
N VAL A 83 -10.17 54.84 22.76
CA VAL A 83 -8.87 55.52 22.85
C VAL A 83 -8.69 56.42 21.62
N GLY A 84 -8.63 57.73 21.84
CA GLY A 84 -8.48 58.75 20.79
C GLY A 84 -9.70 59.65 20.50
N ALA A 85 -10.81 59.51 21.23
CA ALA A 85 -11.98 60.39 21.03
C ALA A 85 -11.88 61.78 21.71
N HIS A 86 -10.87 62.01 22.57
CA HIS A 86 -10.74 63.25 23.33
C HIS A 86 -9.32 63.83 23.30
N VAL A 87 -8.65 63.79 22.14
CA VAL A 87 -7.48 64.64 21.90
C VAL A 87 -7.67 65.26 20.52
N ASP A 88 -8.11 66.51 20.50
CA ASP A 88 -8.23 67.27 19.26
C ASP A 88 -6.81 67.50 18.70
N PRO A 89 -6.50 67.03 17.48
CA PRO A 89 -5.19 67.22 16.87
C PRO A 89 -4.82 68.69 16.61
N TYR A 90 -5.71 69.66 16.87
CA TYR A 90 -5.41 71.09 16.80
C TYR A 90 -5.24 71.78 18.16
N ASP A 91 -5.36 71.07 19.29
CA ASP A 91 -5.20 71.66 20.62
C ASP A 91 -3.72 71.96 20.93
N LYS A 92 -3.47 73.08 21.63
CA LYS A 92 -2.11 73.62 21.86
C LYS A 92 -1.32 72.83 22.90
N THR A 93 -1.98 72.00 23.69
CA THR A 93 -1.38 71.09 24.69
C THR A 93 -1.30 69.64 24.20
N SER A 94 -1.52 69.38 22.89
CA SER A 94 -1.38 68.05 22.31
C SER A 94 0.10 67.64 22.22
N PRO A 95 0.47 66.43 22.70
CA PRO A 95 1.86 65.95 22.69
C PRO A 95 2.46 65.76 21.28
N VAL A 96 1.65 65.86 20.22
CA VAL A 96 2.10 65.79 18.81
C VAL A 96 2.74 67.11 18.33
N ARG A 97 2.61 68.22 19.09
CA ARG A 97 3.18 69.53 18.74
C ARG A 97 4.30 70.04 19.64
N ILE A 98 4.77 69.24 20.60
CA ILE A 98 6.00 69.60 21.32
C ILE A 98 7.12 69.58 20.28
N ALA A 99 7.74 70.74 20.05
CA ALA A 99 8.84 70.85 19.11
C ALA A 99 10.00 69.95 19.59
N PRO A 100 10.74 69.29 18.67
CA PRO A 100 11.82 68.38 19.04
C PRO A 100 12.98 69.04 19.80
N GLU A 101 12.96 70.36 20.02
CA GLU A 101 13.97 71.11 20.77
C GLU A 101 13.78 71.05 22.31
N GLU A 102 12.66 70.50 22.82
CA GLU A 102 12.41 70.32 24.27
C GLU A 102 12.30 68.85 24.73
N GLN A 103 12.49 67.89 23.82
CA GLN A 103 12.77 66.50 24.19
C GLN A 103 14.28 66.34 24.21
N GLY A 104 14.86 66.20 25.41
CA GLY A 104 16.28 66.02 25.60
C GLY A 104 16.86 64.99 24.64
N GLU A 105 18.01 65.33 24.07
CA GLU A 105 18.85 64.46 23.28
C GLU A 105 19.13 63.18 24.09
N GLU A 106 18.35 62.14 23.86
CA GLU A 106 18.86 60.79 24.06
C GLU A 106 19.79 60.53 22.88
N GLU A 107 21.06 60.86 23.07
CA GLU A 107 22.16 60.23 22.34
C GLU A 107 22.00 58.72 22.50
N GLU A 108 21.26 58.08 21.59
CA GLU A 108 21.54 56.69 21.26
C GLU A 108 22.94 56.68 20.64
N LEU A 109 23.93 56.54 21.52
CA LEU A 109 25.22 55.96 21.24
C LEU A 109 24.97 54.65 20.49
N LEU A 110 24.85 54.73 19.16
CA LEU A 110 25.29 53.66 18.29
C LEU A 110 26.78 53.52 18.59
N GLU A 111 27.10 52.67 19.57
CA GLU A 111 28.41 52.06 19.68
C GLU A 111 28.71 51.55 18.27
N GLU A 112 29.65 52.21 17.58
CA GLU A 112 30.36 51.64 16.46
C GLU A 112 31.01 50.36 16.99
N MET A 113 30.27 49.26 16.95
CA MET A 113 30.79 47.94 17.18
C MET A 113 31.83 47.71 16.10
N GLU A 114 33.09 47.89 16.51
CA GLU A 114 34.27 47.46 15.80
C GLU A 114 34.06 46.03 15.25
N GLY A 115 34.18 45.90 13.94
CA GLY A 115 34.88 44.78 13.31
C GLY A 115 34.44 43.38 13.71
N GLY A 116 33.13 43.10 13.70
CA GLY A 116 32.63 41.72 13.74
C GLY A 116 32.67 41.07 12.37
N GLU A 117 33.72 40.28 12.12
CA GLU A 117 33.85 39.17 11.17
C GLU A 117 33.09 39.28 9.84
N ASP A 118 33.89 39.49 8.79
CA ASP A 118 33.60 39.32 7.35
C ASP A 118 32.63 38.16 7.08
N TRP A 119 31.33 38.45 7.09
CA TRP A 119 30.30 37.57 6.56
C TRP A 119 30.66 37.44 5.09
N GLY A 120 31.27 36.30 4.71
CA GLY A 120 31.83 36.00 3.39
C GLY A 120 30.82 35.98 2.22
N TYR A 121 29.85 36.89 2.26
CA TYR A 121 28.95 37.25 1.20
C TYR A 121 29.71 38.04 0.15
N THR A 122 29.84 37.43 -1.01
CA THR A 122 30.30 38.10 -2.21
C THR A 122 29.09 38.41 -3.07
N GLN A 123 28.92 39.68 -3.44
CA GLN A 123 27.86 40.09 -4.34
C GLN A 123 28.06 39.41 -5.70
N ALA A 124 27.01 38.80 -6.24
CA ALA A 124 27.10 38.14 -7.54
C ALA A 124 27.21 39.17 -8.68
N GLU A 125 28.28 39.07 -9.48
CA GLU A 125 28.51 39.95 -10.63
C GLU A 125 27.60 39.62 -11.83
N THR A 126 27.13 38.37 -11.94
CA THR A 126 26.23 37.93 -13.02
C THR A 126 25.06 37.17 -12.42
N TRP A 127 23.86 37.40 -12.96
CA TRP A 127 22.64 36.67 -12.59
C TRP A 127 22.70 35.16 -12.94
N ARG A 128 23.64 34.73 -13.77
CA ARG A 128 23.82 33.34 -14.19
C ARG A 128 24.26 32.50 -13.00
N GLY A 129 23.45 31.51 -12.64
CA GLY A 129 23.72 30.63 -11.50
C GLY A 129 23.07 31.07 -10.20
N LEU A 130 22.40 32.23 -10.15
CA LEU A 130 21.55 32.60 -9.02
C LEU A 130 20.25 31.78 -9.05
N GLU A 131 19.79 31.37 -7.87
CA GLU A 131 18.50 30.70 -7.72
C GLU A 131 17.35 31.65 -8.06
N ARG A 132 16.44 31.19 -8.93
CA ARG A 132 15.27 31.98 -9.35
C ARG A 132 14.06 31.65 -8.48
N ILE A 133 13.88 32.43 -7.42
CA ILE A 133 12.77 32.31 -6.46
C ILE A 133 11.50 32.99 -7.03
N GLY A 134 10.32 32.48 -6.67
CA GLY A 134 9.03 33.15 -6.94
C GLY A 134 8.45 32.96 -8.35
N SER A 135 9.08 32.15 -9.20
CA SER A 135 8.45 31.73 -10.47
C SER A 135 7.36 30.68 -10.22
N ASP A 136 6.37 30.57 -11.12
CA ASP A 136 5.31 29.55 -11.00
C ASP A 136 5.89 28.12 -10.89
N LYS A 137 6.99 27.87 -11.61
CA LYS A 137 7.73 26.59 -11.55
C LYS A 137 8.38 26.37 -10.18
N TRP A 138 8.95 27.41 -9.59
CA TRP A 138 9.54 27.35 -8.25
C TRP A 138 8.47 27.05 -7.20
N VAL A 139 7.31 27.71 -7.26
CA VAL A 139 6.17 27.44 -6.36
C VAL A 139 5.64 26.01 -6.54
N GLN A 140 5.55 25.51 -7.78
CA GLN A 140 5.15 24.12 -8.05
C GLN A 140 6.15 23.12 -7.45
N GLN A 141 7.44 23.34 -7.69
CA GLN A 141 8.50 22.47 -7.16
C GLN A 141 8.54 22.48 -5.63
N TRP A 142 8.35 23.64 -5.01
CA TRP A 142 8.28 23.77 -3.56
C TRP A 142 7.08 23.04 -2.97
N LYS A 143 5.90 23.17 -3.58
CA LYS A 143 4.71 22.39 -3.21
C LYS A 143 4.90 20.89 -3.42
N GLU A 144 5.55 20.48 -4.50
CA GLU A 144 5.88 19.06 -4.74
C GLU A 144 6.81 18.51 -3.64
N TRP A 145 7.75 19.33 -3.17
CA TRP A 145 8.66 18.97 -2.09
C TRP A 145 7.98 18.89 -0.72
N GLU A 146 7.15 19.89 -0.38
CA GLU A 146 6.33 19.90 0.84
C GLU A 146 5.35 18.71 0.86
N ASN A 147 4.74 18.40 -0.29
CA ASN A 147 3.94 17.19 -0.46
C ASN A 147 4.81 15.93 -0.33
N ALA A 148 6.00 15.86 -0.93
CA ALA A 148 6.87 14.70 -0.82
C ALA A 148 7.26 14.38 0.63
N ASP A 149 7.55 15.39 1.45
CA ASP A 149 7.83 15.20 2.88
C ASP A 149 6.59 14.73 3.66
N SER A 150 5.39 15.19 3.31
CA SER A 150 4.15 14.66 3.90
C SER A 150 3.85 13.21 3.50
N TRP A 151 4.31 12.76 2.31
CA TRP A 151 4.13 11.39 1.81
C TRP A 151 5.17 10.40 2.33
N LYS A 152 6.26 10.90 2.92
CA LYS A 152 7.33 10.13 3.57
C LYS A 152 6.84 9.30 4.77
N LYS A 153 5.62 9.55 5.25
CA LYS A 153 4.97 8.83 6.34
C LYS A 153 4.40 7.46 5.93
N TRP A 154 4.16 7.22 4.64
CA TRP A 154 3.75 5.90 4.15
C TRP A 154 4.98 5.13 3.70
N GLU A 155 5.41 4.16 4.50
CA GLU A 155 6.50 3.29 4.09
C GLU A 155 5.95 2.16 3.20
N PRO A 156 6.64 1.80 2.10
CA PRO A 156 6.21 0.70 1.24
C PRO A 156 6.07 -0.66 1.97
N SER A 157 6.65 -0.79 3.17
CA SER A 157 6.50 -1.91 4.10
C SER A 157 5.08 -2.09 4.65
N ASP A 158 4.25 -1.05 4.63
CA ASP A 158 2.86 -1.09 5.13
C ASP A 158 1.89 -1.80 4.16
N SER A 159 2.37 -2.26 3.01
CA SER A 159 1.55 -2.99 2.03
C SER A 159 1.48 -4.48 2.34
N TYR A 160 0.27 -5.05 2.29
CA TYR A 160 0.06 -6.50 2.45
C TYR A 160 0.89 -7.38 1.50
N ALA A 161 1.09 -6.90 0.28
CA ALA A 161 1.90 -7.59 -0.73
C ALA A 161 3.30 -6.97 -0.75
N PRO A 162 4.38 -7.77 -0.75
CA PRO A 162 5.74 -7.24 -0.79
C PRO A 162 5.95 -6.43 -2.06
N VAL A 163 6.73 -5.35 -1.91
CA VAL A 163 7.10 -4.46 -3.01
C VAL A 163 7.91 -5.22 -4.06
N ASP A 164 8.86 -6.01 -3.58
CA ASP A 164 9.70 -6.86 -4.42
C ASP A 164 8.97 -8.14 -4.77
N LYS A 165 8.59 -8.24 -6.04
CA LYS A 165 7.85 -9.38 -6.57
C LYS A 165 8.79 -10.54 -6.85
N VAL A 166 8.44 -11.72 -6.37
CA VAL A 166 9.17 -12.95 -6.66
C VAL A 166 8.98 -13.31 -8.13
N ARG A 167 10.09 -13.50 -8.86
CA ARG A 167 10.07 -13.86 -10.30
C ARG A 167 10.70 -15.23 -10.58
N ASP A 168 11.59 -15.69 -9.71
CA ASP A 168 12.32 -16.93 -9.91
C ASP A 168 11.41 -18.14 -9.76
N GLN A 169 11.46 -19.06 -10.72
CA GLN A 169 10.59 -20.23 -10.72
C GLN A 169 10.80 -21.13 -9.50
N ALA A 170 12.05 -21.26 -9.04
CA ALA A 170 12.37 -22.04 -7.85
C ALA A 170 11.74 -21.43 -6.58
N ALA A 171 11.95 -20.12 -6.38
CA ALA A 171 11.35 -19.39 -5.26
C ALA A 171 9.82 -19.40 -5.31
N LEU A 172 9.21 -19.33 -6.51
CA LEU A 172 7.76 -19.44 -6.67
C LEU A 172 7.24 -20.85 -6.31
N LYS A 173 7.99 -21.92 -6.62
CA LYS A 173 7.62 -23.28 -6.21
C LYS A 173 7.68 -23.43 -4.70
N GLU A 174 8.73 -22.90 -4.08
CA GLU A 174 8.91 -22.95 -2.63
C GLU A 174 7.83 -22.15 -1.89
N ALA A 175 7.55 -20.92 -2.34
CA ALA A 175 6.47 -20.11 -1.81
C ALA A 175 5.10 -20.79 -1.99
N PHE A 176 4.89 -21.45 -3.14
CA PHE A 176 3.68 -22.23 -3.38
C PHE A 176 3.55 -23.42 -2.45
N HIS A 177 4.62 -24.21 -2.32
CA HIS A 177 4.67 -25.33 -1.40
C HIS A 177 4.39 -24.91 0.04
N ARG A 178 5.07 -23.85 0.50
CA ARG A 178 4.89 -23.27 1.82
C ARG A 178 3.45 -22.83 2.07
N ALA A 179 2.84 -22.07 1.15
CA ALA A 179 1.45 -21.64 1.29
C ALA A 179 0.48 -22.81 1.38
N VAL A 180 0.70 -23.87 0.59
CA VAL A 180 -0.12 -25.08 0.61
C VAL A 180 -0.02 -25.79 1.96
N VAL A 181 1.20 -26.03 2.44
CA VAL A 181 1.44 -26.64 3.76
C VAL A 181 0.78 -25.80 4.85
N GLU A 182 1.05 -24.49 4.89
CA GLU A 182 0.57 -23.60 5.96
C GLU A 182 -0.96 -23.48 6.03
N VAL A 183 -1.64 -23.44 4.88
CA VAL A 183 -3.11 -23.33 4.87
C VAL A 183 -3.75 -24.67 5.24
N ILE A 184 -3.22 -25.79 4.76
CA ILE A 184 -3.78 -27.11 5.05
C ILE A 184 -3.53 -27.50 6.50
N THR A 185 -2.35 -27.24 7.06
CA THR A 185 -2.04 -27.50 8.48
C THR A 185 -3.05 -26.80 9.39
N LEU A 186 -3.29 -25.50 9.17
CA LEU A 186 -4.20 -24.71 9.99
C LEU A 186 -5.66 -25.14 9.82
N LYS A 187 -6.05 -25.46 8.58
CA LYS A 187 -7.41 -25.96 8.33
C LYS A 187 -7.67 -27.28 9.04
N LYS A 188 -6.72 -28.23 8.95
CA LYS A 188 -6.84 -29.52 9.65
C LYS A 188 -6.85 -29.34 11.16
N ALA A 189 -6.06 -28.39 11.67
CA ALA A 189 -6.02 -28.03 13.07
C ALA A 189 -7.31 -27.33 13.57
N GLY A 190 -8.27 -27.02 12.69
CA GLY A 190 -9.45 -26.23 13.05
C GLY A 190 -9.11 -24.81 13.52
N ALA A 191 -7.88 -24.35 13.31
CA ALA A 191 -7.43 -23.02 13.68
C ALA A 191 -7.97 -22.00 12.66
N PRO A 192 -8.30 -20.77 13.09
CA PRO A 192 -8.76 -19.75 12.18
C PRO A 192 -7.65 -19.40 11.18
N LEU A 193 -8.00 -19.44 9.89
CA LEU A 193 -7.08 -19.15 8.79
C LEU A 193 -6.64 -17.68 8.74
N GLU A 194 -7.27 -16.82 9.56
CA GLU A 194 -6.93 -15.41 9.70
C GLU A 194 -5.48 -15.20 10.19
N PHE A 195 -4.98 -16.12 11.04
CA PHE A 195 -3.61 -16.07 11.56
C PHE A 195 -2.54 -16.05 10.47
N LEU A 196 -2.80 -16.53 9.25
CA LEU A 196 -1.81 -16.47 8.16
C LEU A 196 -1.47 -15.04 7.71
N ASN A 197 -2.31 -14.06 8.05
CA ASN A 197 -2.24 -12.71 7.52
C ASN A 197 -1.28 -11.81 8.29
N ASP A 198 -1.07 -12.08 9.58
CA ASP A 198 -0.27 -11.22 10.46
C ASP A 198 1.24 -11.54 10.38
N PHE A 199 1.60 -12.69 9.79
CA PHE A 199 2.99 -13.17 9.72
C PHE A 199 3.74 -12.76 8.43
N VAL A 200 3.22 -11.79 7.67
CA VAL A 200 3.85 -11.33 6.43
C VAL A 200 4.99 -10.33 6.71
N GLY A 201 4.87 -9.55 7.79
CA GLY A 201 5.85 -8.54 8.19
C GLY A 201 6.83 -8.98 9.28
N ARG A 202 6.56 -10.10 9.98
CA ARG A 202 7.51 -10.67 10.95
C ARG A 202 8.55 -11.48 10.20
N HIS A 203 9.84 -11.39 10.59
CA HIS A 203 10.93 -12.24 10.12
C HIS A 203 10.62 -13.71 10.48
N TYR A 204 9.69 -14.30 9.75
CA TYR A 204 9.31 -15.68 9.88
C TYR A 204 10.35 -16.46 9.09
N ASP A 205 11.32 -17.01 9.82
CA ASP A 205 12.08 -18.12 9.28
C ASP A 205 11.09 -19.25 9.01
N PRO A 206 10.95 -19.69 7.74
CA PRO A 206 10.16 -20.84 7.45
C PRO A 206 10.77 -21.99 8.24
N LEU A 207 9.96 -22.58 9.11
CA LEU A 207 10.18 -23.96 9.52
C LEU A 207 10.46 -24.80 8.28
N ARG A 208 10.95 -26.02 8.50
CA ARG A 208 11.20 -27.09 7.51
C ARG A 208 9.97 -27.52 6.69
N THR A 209 9.05 -26.60 6.38
CA THR A 209 7.96 -26.66 5.40
C THR A 209 8.40 -27.20 4.06
N HIS A 210 9.67 -27.05 3.66
CA HIS A 210 10.23 -27.67 2.46
C HIS A 210 10.48 -29.19 2.59
N GLU A 211 10.55 -29.72 3.80
CA GLU A 211 10.72 -31.16 4.07
C GLU A 211 9.38 -31.91 4.12
N VAL A 212 8.27 -31.19 4.30
CA VAL A 212 6.91 -31.78 4.34
C VAL A 212 6.56 -32.29 2.94
N LYS A 213 6.19 -33.56 2.82
CA LYS A 213 5.81 -34.13 1.51
C LYS A 213 4.31 -34.03 1.32
N LEU A 214 3.90 -33.49 0.18
CA LEU A 214 2.49 -33.41 -0.22
C LEU A 214 2.08 -34.70 -0.93
N ARG A 215 0.99 -35.33 -0.48
CA ARG A 215 0.31 -36.43 -1.18
C ARG A 215 -1.13 -36.05 -1.48
N ALA A 216 -1.64 -36.56 -2.60
CA ALA A 216 -3.06 -36.49 -2.90
C ALA A 216 -3.77 -37.67 -2.21
N SER A 217 -4.83 -37.39 -1.47
CA SER A 217 -5.73 -38.39 -0.93
C SER A 217 -6.72 -38.86 -2.01
N ARG A 218 -7.30 -40.05 -1.83
CA ARG A 218 -8.29 -40.63 -2.75
C ARG A 218 -9.55 -39.78 -2.90
N ASP A 219 -9.87 -39.01 -1.87
CA ASP A 219 -11.04 -38.13 -1.83
C ASP A 219 -10.85 -36.83 -2.64
N GLY A 220 -9.66 -36.64 -3.22
CA GLY A 220 -9.29 -35.39 -3.88
C GLY A 220 -8.87 -34.29 -2.91
N SER A 221 -8.64 -34.62 -1.64
CA SER A 221 -8.01 -33.74 -0.65
C SER A 221 -6.49 -33.90 -0.62
N VAL A 222 -5.78 -32.98 0.03
CA VAL A 222 -4.32 -33.03 0.18
C VAL A 222 -3.98 -33.60 1.56
N SER A 223 -3.18 -34.66 1.60
CA SER A 223 -2.57 -35.19 2.83
C SER A 223 -1.12 -34.72 2.92
N LEU A 224 -0.70 -34.32 4.11
CA LEU A 224 0.66 -33.89 4.40
C LEU A 224 1.38 -35.06 5.08
N LEU A 225 2.69 -35.17 4.83
CA LEU A 225 3.56 -36.08 5.55
C LEU A 225 4.66 -35.25 6.19
N TYR A 226 4.58 -35.09 7.51
CA TYR A 226 5.58 -34.37 8.27
C TYR A 226 6.81 -35.25 8.56
N PRO A 227 8.01 -34.66 8.58
CA PRO A 227 9.24 -35.39 8.89
C PRO A 227 9.34 -35.80 10.37
N SER A 228 8.71 -35.05 11.29
CA SER A 228 8.68 -35.30 12.73
C SER A 228 7.27 -35.07 13.27
N GLU A 229 6.88 -35.82 14.29
CA GLU A 229 5.62 -35.65 15.02
C GLU A 229 5.55 -34.29 15.73
N THR A 230 6.69 -33.75 16.18
CA THR A 230 6.77 -32.43 16.82
C THR A 230 6.68 -31.27 15.83
N ALA A 231 6.85 -31.53 14.53
CA ALA A 231 6.89 -30.46 13.53
C ALA A 231 5.55 -29.73 13.43
N VAL A 232 4.43 -30.44 13.61
CA VAL A 232 3.08 -29.85 13.58
C VAL A 232 2.85 -28.99 14.81
N THR A 233 3.25 -29.45 16.00
CA THR A 233 3.11 -28.68 17.24
C THR A 233 3.96 -27.42 17.23
N GLU A 234 5.22 -27.51 16.78
CA GLU A 234 6.11 -26.35 16.66
C GLU A 234 5.55 -25.34 15.65
N PHE A 235 5.00 -25.85 14.54
CA PHE A 235 4.35 -25.04 13.53
C PHE A 235 3.14 -24.28 14.10
N LEU A 236 2.18 -25.00 14.67
CA LEU A 236 0.96 -24.40 15.22
C LEU A 236 1.25 -23.46 16.39
N GLN A 237 2.19 -23.81 17.26
CA GLN A 237 2.62 -22.96 18.36
C GLN A 237 3.12 -21.60 17.86
N LYS A 238 3.89 -21.57 16.75
CA LYS A 238 4.38 -20.32 16.16
C LYS A 238 3.27 -19.46 15.54
N PHE A 239 2.20 -20.06 15.03
CA PHE A 239 1.02 -19.31 14.52
C PHE A 239 0.11 -18.82 15.65
N MET A 240 0.03 -19.56 16.76
CA MET A 240 -0.86 -19.28 17.88
C MET A 240 -0.19 -18.51 19.02
N SER A 241 1.14 -18.37 19.04
CA SER A 241 1.86 -17.50 19.96
C SER A 241 1.75 -16.06 19.47
N GLU A 242 0.61 -15.43 19.74
CA GLU A 242 0.30 -14.07 19.31
C GLU A 242 1.04 -12.98 20.13
N GLU A 243 1.72 -13.32 21.23
CA GLU A 243 2.21 -12.33 22.22
C GLU A 243 3.49 -12.74 22.98
N ALA A 244 4.53 -13.24 22.31
CA ALA A 244 5.80 -13.56 23.01
C ALA A 244 7.03 -13.05 22.26
N ASP A 245 7.02 -11.77 21.90
CA ASP A 245 8.29 -11.06 21.78
C ASP A 245 8.70 -10.61 23.20
N GLU A 246 9.83 -11.16 23.66
CA GLU A 246 10.59 -10.81 24.88
C GLU A 246 9.93 -11.04 26.26
N THR A 247 9.69 -12.28 26.65
CA THR A 247 10.06 -12.70 28.02
C THR A 247 10.81 -14.02 27.98
N ASP A 248 12.10 -13.95 28.25
CA ASP A 248 12.96 -15.10 28.54
C ASP A 248 12.53 -15.66 29.91
N VAL A 249 11.40 -16.39 29.92
CA VAL A 249 10.91 -17.06 31.13
C VAL A 249 11.68 -18.37 31.23
N GLY A 250 12.76 -18.34 32.00
CA GLY A 250 13.50 -19.54 32.38
C GLY A 250 12.56 -20.58 33.00
N ASP A 251 12.92 -21.86 32.85
CA ASP A 251 12.18 -23.04 33.29
C ASP A 251 11.75 -23.02 34.78
N GLU A 252 12.25 -22.07 35.58
CA GLU A 252 11.99 -21.89 37.01
C GLU A 252 10.54 -21.46 37.35
N HIS A 253 9.74 -20.99 36.40
CA HIS A 253 8.37 -20.50 36.66
C HIS A 253 7.24 -21.39 36.15
N ALA A 254 7.53 -22.50 35.46
CA ALA A 254 6.52 -23.40 34.91
C ALA A 254 5.65 -24.07 35.99
N GLU A 255 6.27 -24.52 37.10
CA GLU A 255 5.57 -25.19 38.20
C GLU A 255 4.52 -24.30 38.88
N LEU A 256 4.77 -22.99 38.93
CA LEU A 256 3.91 -21.99 39.55
C LEU A 256 2.65 -21.71 38.69
N VAL A 257 2.78 -21.88 37.37
CA VAL A 257 1.67 -21.73 36.42
C VAL A 257 0.82 -23.00 36.36
N ASP A 258 1.42 -24.18 36.54
CA ASP A 258 0.69 -25.45 36.65
C ASP A 258 -0.19 -25.51 37.92
N GLU A 259 0.30 -25.05 39.07
CA GLU A 259 -0.51 -24.91 40.29
C GLU A 259 -1.67 -23.91 40.14
N LEU A 260 -1.51 -22.88 39.29
CA LEU A 260 -2.55 -21.89 38.97
C LEU A 260 -3.65 -22.46 38.06
N LEU A 261 -3.30 -23.41 37.18
CA LEU A 261 -4.23 -24.10 36.30
C LEU A 261 -5.14 -25.06 37.06
N GLU A 262 -4.64 -25.73 38.10
CA GLU A 262 -5.42 -26.67 38.92
C GLU A 262 -6.39 -25.99 39.89
N ASN A 263 -6.05 -24.81 40.45
CA ASN A 263 -6.79 -24.25 41.59
C ASN A 263 -7.82 -23.15 41.26
N GLY A 264 -7.92 -22.68 40.00
CA GLY A 264 -9.08 -21.96 39.47
C GLY A 264 -9.52 -20.62 40.11
N THR A 265 -9.01 -20.21 41.27
CA THR A 265 -9.43 -18.99 41.97
C THR A 265 -8.24 -18.14 42.40
N LEU A 266 -8.12 -16.97 41.77
CA LEU A 266 -7.08 -15.95 41.98
C LEU A 266 -7.17 -15.20 43.33
N GLN A 267 -7.83 -15.78 44.33
CA GLN A 267 -8.05 -15.14 45.64
C GLN A 267 -7.21 -15.72 46.78
N ASP A 268 -6.52 -16.84 46.56
CA ASP A 268 -5.71 -17.44 47.61
C ASP A 268 -4.48 -16.59 47.92
N ALA A 269 -4.34 -16.23 49.20
CA ALA A 269 -3.24 -15.40 49.70
C ALA A 269 -1.87 -16.02 49.39
N THR A 270 -1.80 -17.34 49.35
CA THR A 270 -0.62 -18.14 49.01
C THR A 270 -0.12 -17.87 47.58
N ILE A 271 -1.04 -17.71 46.63
CA ILE A 271 -0.71 -17.43 45.22
C ILE A 271 -0.12 -16.02 45.09
N LYS A 272 -0.65 -15.05 45.86
CA LYS A 272 -0.13 -13.67 45.87
C LYS A 272 1.24 -13.57 46.52
N GLU A 273 1.57 -14.44 47.46
CA GLU A 273 2.92 -14.52 48.05
C GLU A 273 3.92 -15.14 47.08
N LYS A 274 3.59 -16.28 46.45
CA LYS A 274 4.43 -16.91 45.42
C LYS A 274 4.67 -16.01 44.20
N LEU A 275 3.67 -15.23 43.77
CA LEU A 275 3.84 -14.22 42.70
C LEU A 275 4.79 -13.08 43.09
N LYS A 276 4.80 -12.68 44.38
CA LYS A 276 5.73 -11.66 44.89
C LYS A 276 7.16 -12.19 44.97
N GLU A 277 7.33 -13.45 45.37
CA GLU A 277 8.64 -14.13 45.39
C GLU A 277 9.22 -14.28 43.98
N ALA A 278 8.37 -14.54 42.98
CA ALA A 278 8.75 -14.63 41.57
C ALA A 278 8.84 -13.26 40.85
N HIS A 279 8.62 -12.14 41.53
CA HIS A 279 8.59 -10.78 40.95
C HIS A 279 7.63 -10.60 39.75
N LEU A 280 6.62 -11.44 39.61
CA LEU A 280 5.66 -11.41 38.50
C LEU A 280 4.37 -10.68 38.91
N THR A 281 3.86 -9.83 38.01
CA THR A 281 2.55 -9.22 38.19
C THR A 281 1.43 -10.20 37.87
N ILE A 282 0.24 -9.95 38.44
CA ILE A 282 -0.96 -10.76 38.19
C ILE A 282 -1.35 -10.73 36.69
N ALA A 283 -1.02 -9.65 35.98
CA ALA A 283 -1.28 -9.53 34.54
C ALA A 283 -0.35 -10.43 33.71
N GLU A 284 0.95 -10.45 34.04
CA GLU A 284 1.94 -11.33 33.41
C GLU A 284 1.63 -12.81 33.66
N ALA A 285 1.27 -13.18 34.90
CA ALA A 285 0.87 -14.55 35.22
C ALA A 285 -0.40 -15.00 34.46
N ARG A 286 -1.37 -14.10 34.25
CA ARG A 286 -2.56 -14.40 33.43
C ARG A 286 -2.23 -14.56 31.95
N SER A 287 -1.30 -13.77 31.43
CA SER A 287 -0.78 -13.93 30.06
C SER A 287 -0.12 -15.30 29.90
N LEU A 288 0.76 -15.70 30.84
CA LEU A 288 1.41 -17.02 30.84
C LEU A 288 0.42 -18.19 30.90
N VAL A 289 -0.62 -18.10 31.74
CA VAL A 289 -1.70 -19.11 31.77
C VAL A 289 -2.45 -19.18 30.43
N GLY A 290 -2.65 -18.04 29.76
CA GLY A 290 -3.21 -17.99 28.40
C GLY A 290 -2.33 -18.73 27.37
N VAL A 291 -1.01 -18.54 27.46
CA VAL A 291 -0.02 -19.21 26.60
C VAL A 291 0.06 -20.72 26.86
N LEU A 292 -0.04 -21.18 28.11
CA LEU A 292 -0.04 -22.63 28.40
C LEU A 292 -1.34 -23.31 27.95
N LYS A 293 -2.49 -22.65 28.12
CA LYS A 293 -3.77 -23.18 27.61
C LYS A 293 -3.77 -23.28 26.09
N SER A 294 -3.22 -22.29 25.38
CA SER A 294 -3.09 -22.38 23.93
C SER A 294 -2.13 -23.50 23.52
N ARG A 295 -1.04 -23.73 24.27
CA ARG A 295 -0.10 -24.84 24.04
C ARG A 295 -0.72 -26.23 24.23
N GLU A 296 -1.56 -26.43 25.26
CA GLU A 296 -2.24 -27.70 25.49
C GLU A 296 -3.31 -27.98 24.41
N VAL A 297 -4.03 -26.95 23.98
CA VAL A 297 -4.98 -27.05 22.85
C VAL A 297 -4.24 -27.38 21.56
N VAL A 298 -3.09 -26.73 21.30
CA VAL A 298 -2.22 -27.03 20.16
C VAL A 298 -1.73 -28.48 20.19
N ALA A 299 -1.33 -29.00 21.35
CA ALA A 299 -0.84 -30.37 21.47
C ALA A 299 -1.94 -31.42 21.21
N LYS A 300 -3.17 -31.17 21.68
CA LYS A 300 -4.33 -32.04 21.42
C LYS A 300 -4.73 -32.01 19.94
N VAL A 301 -4.80 -30.82 19.36
CA VAL A 301 -5.12 -30.63 17.95
C VAL A 301 -4.05 -31.26 17.06
N ALA A 302 -2.77 -31.10 17.39
CA ALA A 302 -1.69 -31.70 16.62
C ALA A 302 -1.71 -33.24 16.67
N SER A 303 -2.02 -33.84 17.82
CA SER A 303 -2.12 -35.30 17.92
C SER A 303 -3.30 -35.86 17.12
N GLU A 304 -4.43 -35.13 17.08
CA GLU A 304 -5.58 -35.46 16.22
C GLU A 304 -5.22 -35.36 14.72
N VAL A 305 -4.55 -34.27 14.31
CA VAL A 305 -4.11 -34.08 12.91
C VAL A 305 -3.15 -35.19 12.47
N MET A 306 -2.25 -35.63 13.36
CA MET A 306 -1.30 -36.71 13.07
C MET A 306 -1.98 -38.10 13.02
N ALA A 307 -2.99 -38.34 13.86
CA ALA A 307 -3.75 -39.59 13.85
C ALA A 307 -4.52 -39.76 12.53
N GLU A 308 -5.18 -38.71 12.06
CA GLU A 308 -5.87 -38.71 10.75
C GLU A 308 -4.91 -38.88 9.56
N GLU A 309 -3.65 -38.44 9.71
CA GLU A 309 -2.64 -38.59 8.67
C GLU A 309 -2.10 -40.01 8.56
N ASN A 310 -1.89 -40.71 9.66
CA ASN A 310 -1.45 -42.11 9.59
C ASN A 310 -2.50 -43.02 8.94
N GLU A 311 -3.80 -42.74 9.14
CA GLU A 311 -4.89 -43.48 8.49
C GLU A 311 -5.04 -43.11 7.01
N SER A 312 -5.02 -41.82 6.67
CA SER A 312 -5.13 -41.38 5.26
C SER A 312 -3.86 -41.63 4.44
N ALA A 313 -2.69 -41.72 5.05
CA ALA A 313 -1.41 -42.00 4.39
C ALA A 313 -1.30 -43.46 3.92
N GLN A 314 -1.98 -44.41 4.58
CA GLN A 314 -2.03 -45.81 4.13
C GLN A 314 -2.94 -45.99 2.90
N ALA A 315 -3.87 -45.07 2.67
CA ALA A 315 -4.78 -45.09 1.51
C ALA A 315 -4.32 -44.24 0.33
N ALA A 316 -3.44 -43.26 0.54
CA ALA A 316 -3.01 -42.31 -0.51
C ALA A 316 -2.05 -42.95 -1.53
N GLU A 317 -2.50 -43.10 -2.78
CA GLU A 317 -1.62 -43.35 -3.92
C GLU A 317 -0.87 -42.06 -4.30
N GLU A 318 0.32 -42.17 -4.93
CA GLU A 318 1.12 -41.02 -5.38
C GLU A 318 0.48 -40.32 -6.60
N LEU A 319 -0.72 -39.76 -6.42
CA LEU A 319 -1.34 -38.88 -7.39
C LEU A 319 -0.57 -37.55 -7.39
N LYS A 320 -0.28 -37.05 -8.58
CA LYS A 320 0.48 -35.79 -8.76
C LYS A 320 -0.35 -34.64 -8.19
N LEU A 321 0.25 -33.82 -7.32
CA LEU A 321 -0.34 -32.61 -6.73
C LEU A 321 -1.11 -31.74 -7.74
N ASN A 322 -0.65 -31.73 -8.98
CA ASN A 322 -1.21 -30.98 -10.10
C ASN A 322 -2.69 -31.27 -10.39
N SER A 323 -3.19 -32.48 -10.12
CA SER A 323 -4.57 -32.87 -10.47
C SER A 323 -5.58 -32.68 -9.34
N ILE A 324 -5.17 -32.13 -8.19
CA ILE A 324 -6.04 -31.98 -7.03
C ILE A 324 -7.00 -30.80 -7.27
N PRO A 325 -8.32 -30.98 -7.15
CA PRO A 325 -9.29 -29.90 -7.29
C PRO A 325 -9.30 -28.96 -6.07
N LEU A 326 -9.45 -27.67 -6.33
CA LEU A 326 -9.64 -26.60 -5.34
C LEU A 326 -11.14 -26.27 -5.21
N THR A 327 -11.92 -27.25 -4.73
CA THR A 327 -13.39 -27.10 -4.60
C THR A 327 -13.77 -26.17 -3.46
N ASP A 328 -13.00 -26.18 -2.37
CA ASP A 328 -13.30 -25.36 -1.19
C ASP A 328 -12.87 -23.90 -1.39
N LEU A 329 -13.84 -23.00 -1.27
CA LEU A 329 -13.67 -21.56 -1.44
C LEU A 329 -12.79 -20.96 -0.33
N ASP A 330 -12.92 -21.43 0.90
CA ASP A 330 -12.15 -20.89 2.03
C ASP A 330 -10.68 -21.23 1.89
N LEU A 331 -10.37 -22.48 1.52
CA LEU A 331 -9.01 -22.89 1.15
C LEU A 331 -8.47 -22.07 -0.02
N LYS A 332 -9.25 -21.96 -1.10
CA LYS A 332 -8.84 -21.23 -2.30
C LYS A 332 -8.52 -19.76 -2.00
N PHE A 333 -9.37 -19.09 -1.21
CA PHE A 333 -9.17 -17.71 -0.82
C PHE A 333 -7.91 -17.54 0.04
N ASN A 334 -7.76 -18.36 1.08
CA ASN A 334 -6.61 -18.25 2.00
C ASN A 334 -5.28 -18.59 1.31
N LEU A 335 -5.28 -19.55 0.39
CA LEU A 335 -4.11 -19.82 -0.46
C LEU A 335 -3.74 -18.62 -1.33
N LEU A 336 -4.70 -18.04 -2.05
CA LEU A 336 -4.44 -16.88 -2.91
C LEU A 336 -3.94 -15.68 -2.09
N LYS A 337 -4.54 -15.46 -0.92
CA LYS A 337 -4.16 -14.42 0.01
C LYS A 337 -2.72 -14.63 0.51
N ARG A 338 -2.39 -15.82 1.01
CA ARG A 338 -1.05 -16.16 1.48
C ARG A 338 0.01 -16.11 0.37
N LEU A 339 -0.32 -16.54 -0.84
CA LEU A 339 0.58 -16.44 -2.00
C LEU A 339 0.85 -15.00 -2.40
N THR A 340 -0.18 -14.14 -2.34
CA THR A 340 -0.02 -12.70 -2.62
C THR A 340 0.93 -12.07 -1.60
N ALA A 341 0.83 -12.46 -0.33
CA ALA A 341 1.73 -12.05 0.73
C ALA A 341 3.17 -12.58 0.56
N LEU A 342 3.35 -13.83 0.16
CA LEU A 342 4.70 -14.40 -0.01
C LEU A 342 5.41 -13.91 -1.28
N THR A 343 4.66 -13.69 -2.36
CA THR A 343 5.23 -13.45 -3.69
C THR A 343 5.08 -12.03 -4.20
N GLY A 344 4.16 -11.24 -3.65
CA GLY A 344 3.79 -9.92 -4.17
C GLY A 344 3.00 -9.97 -5.48
N LEU A 345 2.62 -11.16 -5.95
CA LEU A 345 1.90 -11.36 -7.21
C LEU A 345 0.40 -11.41 -6.95
N ARG A 346 -0.33 -10.45 -7.52
CA ARG A 346 -1.80 -10.45 -7.49
C ARG A 346 -2.34 -11.13 -8.73
N ILE A 347 -3.21 -12.12 -8.52
CA ILE A 347 -3.98 -12.78 -9.57
C ILE A 347 -5.30 -12.02 -9.72
N SER A 348 -5.70 -11.71 -10.95
CA SER A 348 -6.95 -11.00 -11.21
C SER A 348 -8.17 -11.90 -11.01
N ASP A 349 -9.27 -11.34 -10.51
CA ASP A 349 -10.56 -12.03 -10.31
C ASP A 349 -11.04 -12.94 -11.45
N PRO A 350 -11.03 -12.53 -12.75
CA PRO A 350 -11.43 -13.44 -13.83
C PRO A 350 -10.54 -14.68 -13.93
N ASN A 351 -9.25 -14.54 -13.59
CA ASN A 351 -8.32 -15.67 -13.56
C ASN A 351 -8.56 -16.54 -12.33
N ILE A 352 -8.99 -15.96 -11.19
CA ILE A 352 -9.35 -16.72 -9.99
C ILE A 352 -10.54 -17.65 -10.27
N LEU A 353 -11.52 -17.20 -11.06
CA LEU A 353 -12.67 -18.02 -11.45
C LEU A 353 -12.29 -19.20 -12.35
N GLN A 354 -11.19 -19.12 -13.09
CA GLN A 354 -10.69 -20.20 -13.97
C GLN A 354 -9.83 -21.24 -13.24
N ILE A 355 -9.50 -21.00 -11.98
CA ILE A 355 -8.65 -21.90 -11.19
C ILE A 355 -9.52 -23.00 -10.59
N ASP A 356 -9.44 -24.19 -11.16
CA ASP A 356 -10.13 -25.37 -10.63
C ASP A 356 -9.16 -26.33 -9.94
N THR A 357 -7.87 -26.31 -10.30
CA THR A 357 -6.83 -27.19 -9.74
C THR A 357 -5.63 -26.43 -9.19
N PHE A 358 -4.83 -27.09 -8.34
CA PHE A 358 -3.57 -26.53 -7.86
C PHE A 358 -2.58 -26.24 -9.00
N ALA A 359 -2.61 -27.03 -10.08
CA ALA A 359 -1.82 -26.75 -11.27
C ALA A 359 -2.25 -25.44 -11.94
N ASP A 360 -3.55 -25.21 -12.09
CA ASP A 360 -4.07 -23.97 -12.69
C ASP A 360 -3.65 -22.76 -11.86
N LEU A 361 -3.72 -22.88 -10.53
CA LEU A 361 -3.26 -21.84 -9.62
C LEU A 361 -1.77 -21.52 -9.84
N TYR A 362 -0.93 -22.54 -9.86
CA TYR A 362 0.50 -22.39 -10.07
C TYR A 362 0.83 -21.84 -11.47
N HIS A 363 0.10 -22.26 -12.50
CA HIS A 363 0.23 -21.73 -13.85
C HIS A 363 -0.15 -20.25 -13.94
N GLN A 364 -1.21 -19.81 -13.26
CA GLN A 364 -1.58 -18.41 -13.18
C GLN A 364 -0.54 -17.57 -12.43
N LEU A 365 0.06 -18.13 -11.38
CA LEU A 365 1.14 -17.49 -10.64
C LEU A 365 2.42 -17.35 -11.50
N LEU A 366 2.76 -18.37 -12.29
CA LEU A 366 3.84 -18.30 -13.29
C LEU A 366 3.56 -17.31 -14.42
N ALA A 367 2.29 -17.12 -14.80
CA ALA A 367 1.90 -16.12 -15.76
C ALA A 367 2.01 -14.70 -15.17
N ALA A 368 1.59 -14.53 -13.91
CA ALA A 368 1.67 -13.26 -13.19
C ALA A 368 3.11 -12.81 -12.89
N SER A 369 4.04 -13.76 -12.69
CA SER A 369 5.45 -13.44 -12.43
C SER A 369 6.17 -12.88 -13.65
N LYS A 370 5.66 -13.15 -14.85
CA LYS A 370 6.21 -12.64 -16.12
C LYS A 370 5.43 -11.39 -16.54
N PRO A 371 6.04 -10.19 -16.48
CA PRO A 371 5.35 -8.99 -16.92
C PRO A 371 5.03 -9.09 -18.41
N GLN A 372 3.79 -8.76 -18.79
CA GLN A 372 3.42 -8.67 -20.19
C GLN A 372 4.27 -7.56 -20.87
N PRO A 373 4.94 -7.86 -21.99
CA PRO A 373 5.75 -6.87 -22.69
C PRO A 373 4.86 -5.73 -23.19
N LYS A 374 5.21 -4.49 -22.85
CA LYS A 374 4.42 -3.32 -23.28
C LYS A 374 4.71 -2.93 -24.72
N LYS A 375 5.92 -3.24 -25.21
CA LYS A 375 6.34 -2.94 -26.58
C LYS A 375 6.33 -4.20 -27.43
N LEU A 376 5.83 -4.09 -28.65
CA LEU A 376 5.88 -5.19 -29.63
C LEU A 376 7.30 -5.72 -29.85
N VAL A 377 8.31 -4.84 -29.82
CA VAL A 377 9.71 -5.27 -29.96
C VAL A 377 10.15 -6.13 -28.78
N GLU A 378 9.73 -5.79 -27.57
CA GLU A 378 10.01 -6.60 -26.37
C GLU A 378 9.29 -7.95 -26.47
N GLU A 379 8.05 -7.98 -26.98
CA GLU A 379 7.28 -9.21 -27.20
C GLU A 379 7.96 -10.13 -28.22
N ILE A 380 8.40 -9.59 -29.36
CA ILE A 380 9.10 -10.36 -30.40
C ILE A 380 10.39 -10.97 -29.85
N LEU A 381 11.10 -10.25 -28.98
CA LEU A 381 12.35 -10.72 -28.36
C LEU A 381 12.10 -11.71 -27.23
N ALA A 382 11.05 -11.51 -26.42
CA ALA A 382 10.68 -12.38 -25.31
C ALA A 382 10.24 -13.77 -25.78
N ASP A 383 9.55 -13.84 -26.92
CA ASP A 383 9.10 -15.09 -27.51
C ASP A 383 10.23 -15.73 -28.35
N PRO A 384 10.89 -16.81 -27.87
CA PRO A 384 12.04 -17.38 -28.58
C PRO A 384 11.68 -17.90 -29.97
N LYS A 385 10.42 -18.32 -30.17
CA LYS A 385 9.90 -18.75 -31.48
C LYS A 385 9.78 -17.58 -32.46
N LYS A 386 9.22 -16.45 -32.02
CA LYS A 386 9.07 -15.24 -32.84
C LYS A 386 10.45 -14.62 -33.09
N ALA A 387 11.28 -14.51 -32.06
CA ALA A 387 12.65 -14.04 -32.17
C ALA A 387 13.45 -14.86 -33.19
N LYS A 388 13.46 -16.19 -33.07
CA LYS A 388 14.15 -17.06 -34.05
C LYS A 388 13.61 -16.86 -35.46
N LYS A 389 12.29 -16.79 -35.64
CA LYS A 389 11.69 -16.61 -36.96
C LYS A 389 12.07 -15.28 -37.61
N VAL A 390 12.05 -14.18 -36.87
CA VAL A 390 12.31 -12.85 -37.44
C VAL A 390 13.80 -12.52 -37.48
N MET A 391 14.57 -12.88 -36.45
CA MET A 391 16.01 -12.63 -36.39
C MET A 391 16.82 -13.58 -37.28
N SER A 392 16.27 -14.75 -37.65
CA SER A 392 16.91 -15.64 -38.63
C SER A 392 16.89 -15.08 -40.06
N ILE A 393 16.07 -14.06 -40.34
CA ILE A 393 15.95 -13.51 -41.69
C ILE A 393 17.01 -12.41 -41.85
N PRO A 394 18.03 -12.58 -42.73
CA PRO A 394 19.15 -11.65 -42.82
C PRO A 394 18.75 -10.25 -43.35
N ASN A 395 17.64 -10.15 -44.07
CA ASN A 395 17.18 -8.91 -44.71
C ASN A 395 16.18 -8.11 -43.85
N VAL A 396 15.95 -8.51 -42.60
CA VAL A 396 14.99 -7.84 -41.71
C VAL A 396 15.71 -7.30 -40.47
N LYS A 397 15.59 -5.98 -40.26
CA LYS A 397 16.16 -5.30 -39.08
C LYS A 397 15.04 -4.72 -38.23
N ILE A 398 14.99 -5.12 -36.95
CA ILE A 398 14.03 -4.58 -35.98
C ILE A 398 14.74 -3.53 -35.12
N SER A 399 14.17 -2.33 -35.03
CA SER A 399 14.65 -1.26 -34.14
C SER A 399 13.72 -1.11 -32.92
N PRO A 400 14.23 -1.01 -31.68
CA PRO A 400 13.41 -0.88 -30.47
C PRO A 400 12.72 0.49 -30.33
N ARG A 401 13.21 1.50 -31.04
CA ARG A 401 12.66 2.86 -31.07
C ARG A 401 12.54 3.34 -32.50
N ARG A 402 11.76 4.40 -32.71
CA ARG A 402 11.66 5.08 -34.01
C ARG A 402 13.05 5.52 -34.48
N VAL A 403 13.42 5.13 -35.70
CA VAL A 403 14.65 5.59 -36.36
C VAL A 403 14.51 7.07 -36.69
N THR A 404 15.39 7.88 -36.09
CA THR A 404 15.42 9.34 -36.31
C THR A 404 16.28 9.70 -37.52
N VAL A 405 16.18 10.95 -38.00
CA VAL A 405 17.05 11.44 -39.08
C VAL A 405 18.52 11.38 -38.67
N VAL A 406 18.82 11.69 -37.39
CA VAL A 406 20.16 11.57 -36.82
C VAL A 406 20.68 10.14 -36.92
N ASP A 407 19.84 9.14 -36.62
CA ASP A 407 20.25 7.73 -36.73
C ASP A 407 20.56 7.34 -38.18
N LYS A 408 19.80 7.85 -39.16
CA LYS A 408 20.08 7.65 -40.60
C LYS A 408 21.42 8.27 -41.01
N GLU A 409 21.69 9.51 -40.59
CA GLU A 409 22.97 10.17 -40.88
C GLU A 409 24.15 9.51 -40.17
N LYS A 410 23.92 8.88 -39.02
CA LYS A 410 24.91 8.05 -38.33
C LYS A 410 25.18 6.74 -39.07
N GLU A 411 24.16 6.06 -39.59
CA GLU A 411 24.32 4.85 -40.40
C GLU A 411 25.15 5.12 -41.68
N VAL A 412 24.98 6.29 -42.30
CA VAL A 412 25.80 6.72 -43.46
C VAL A 412 27.19 7.23 -43.01
N GLY A 413 27.35 7.65 -41.75
CA GLY A 413 28.59 8.21 -41.19
C GLY A 413 28.75 9.73 -41.32
N ARG A 414 27.82 10.42 -42.00
CA ARG A 414 27.84 11.88 -42.20
C ARG A 414 27.61 12.68 -40.93
N TRP A 415 26.95 12.09 -39.94
CA TRP A 415 26.66 12.76 -38.67
C TRP A 415 27.92 13.31 -37.98
N LYS A 416 29.07 12.62 -38.09
CA LYS A 416 30.34 13.07 -37.51
C LYS A 416 30.79 14.43 -38.09
N VAL A 417 30.63 14.61 -39.39
CA VAL A 417 30.99 15.85 -40.09
C VAL A 417 30.03 16.98 -39.72
N ILE A 418 28.73 16.68 -39.65
CA ILE A 418 27.70 17.64 -39.24
C ILE A 418 27.97 18.12 -37.80
N GLU A 419 28.23 17.19 -36.88
CA GLU A 419 28.55 17.51 -35.49
C GLU A 419 29.77 18.41 -35.37
N TYR A 420 30.86 18.09 -36.09
CA TYR A 420 32.07 18.91 -36.12
C TYR A 420 31.78 20.33 -36.63
N ALA A 421 31.11 20.46 -37.78
CA ALA A 421 30.79 21.75 -38.37
C ALA A 421 29.83 22.61 -37.50
N LEU A 422 28.89 21.99 -36.80
CA LEU A 422 28.00 22.69 -35.87
C LEU A 422 28.77 23.22 -34.65
N LYS A 423 29.70 22.42 -34.10
CA LYS A 423 30.57 22.82 -32.98
C LYS A 423 31.47 23.98 -33.36
N GLU A 424 32.12 23.93 -34.53
CA GLU A 424 32.96 25.04 -35.02
C GLU A 424 32.17 26.35 -35.16
N ARG A 425 30.89 26.27 -35.53
CA ARG A 425 30.02 27.44 -35.68
C ARG A 425 29.37 27.89 -34.36
N GLY A 426 29.63 27.21 -33.24
CA GLY A 426 29.01 27.51 -31.95
C GLY A 426 27.50 27.23 -31.88
N ILE A 427 26.97 26.41 -32.80
CA ILE A 427 25.57 26.00 -32.91
C ILE A 427 25.35 24.72 -32.09
N PRO A 428 24.22 24.56 -31.36
CA PRO A 428 23.93 23.33 -30.63
C PRO A 428 23.83 22.12 -31.58
N VAL A 429 24.51 21.02 -31.22
CA VAL A 429 24.54 19.76 -32.00
C VAL A 429 23.20 19.04 -31.99
N THR A 430 22.49 19.07 -30.85
CA THR A 430 21.15 18.49 -30.70
C THR A 430 20.28 19.41 -29.85
N GLY A 431 19.00 19.50 -30.19
CA GLY A 431 18.05 20.33 -29.47
C GLY A 431 18.19 21.83 -29.80
N ARG A 432 17.41 22.65 -29.10
CA ARG A 432 17.54 24.12 -29.17
C ARG A 432 18.53 24.55 -28.10
N LYS A 433 19.37 25.55 -28.41
CA LYS A 433 20.18 26.21 -27.39
C LYS A 433 19.20 26.85 -26.42
N VAL A 434 19.11 26.34 -25.20
CA VAL A 434 18.41 27.02 -24.13
C VAL A 434 19.30 28.22 -23.79
N THR A 435 19.04 29.36 -24.41
CA THR A 435 19.49 30.62 -23.85
C THR A 435 18.73 30.75 -22.55
N SER A 436 19.38 30.41 -21.44
CA SER A 436 18.95 30.90 -20.13
C SER A 436 18.77 32.41 -20.30
N LEU A 437 17.54 32.88 -20.09
CA LEU A 437 17.17 34.29 -19.97
C LEU A 437 17.15 34.68 -18.52
#